data_AF-A0A5C7RGW8-F1
#
_entry.id   AF-A0A5C7RGW8-F1
#
_cell.length_a   1.000
_cell.length_b   1.000
_cell.length_c   1.000
_cell.angle_alpha   90.00
_cell.angle_beta   90.00
_cell.angle_gamma   90.00
#
_symmetry.space_group_name_H-M   'P 1'
#
loop_
_entity.id
_entity.type
_entity.pdbx_description
1 polymer ?
#
loop_
_entity_poly.entity_id
_entity_poly.type
_entity_poly.pdbx_seq_one_letter_code
_entity_poly.pdbx_strand_id
1 'polypeptide(L)'
;MSETIQGHTLASDYMRQLKKANEDLAQTAKYLDPQSPSYLPVYIQNLHALKNSAQPPADIEHKITTMQANLAAYQQRAAKAQQVLAEYPAKLQALAAANDLFLAPNDKQSEYLYMLDEESSQASCINWDEFAAAPQTLLFSGQLAIFKGKDNIQLTTPEQTDAVRVWTNNVVVDGLVISDQRSYTEAHRDAIQLIPPALGRREGDQYVRLADQMAGTIMENVTIQNCQISAPNGPLQGIFASDGMQRQLCIRDNLIATKGAHSISLAGVLEACEISGNILQEVAGGELPKINLYPARIGGNIADDGVVCILGFAHEPKQRSLDYAPITVQRPNQVKRLDGTQTEAGIHDMRRSIPESFRRLGIGLTEFRYHAYLASYSGLTLGQYREFDPFGAQQLESWLKTRVQEFMQGRPENHPLGAVGTEQKTIGEKFLQPALQVWQARSAENMRLVDLEYSPIRSFAMKRLAIMHAQVQPLVHLGLGNQRRELALKFLLEPQPLSNLVKTAYFDARVVVAGTNKLGANLSFNLFFDTANYYTVTTNAQGELSLGQLPLGACVILPVEPKLSLALAHLKQPLKRPSFVQVASGLAQGLLNDLRRKTPILEAYLASFPAHESLFSNKLATYLHTMN
;
A
#
# COMPACT_ATOMS: atom_id res chain seq x y z
N MET A 1 -29.61 -16.98 13.13
CA MET A 1 -28.28 -16.37 12.85
C MET A 1 -28.52 -15.08 12.07
N SER A 2 -28.80 -13.95 12.73
CA SER A 2 -28.88 -12.64 12.04
C SER A 2 -28.89 -11.44 13.01
N GLU A 3 -28.20 -11.52 14.14
CA GLU A 3 -27.99 -10.36 15.01
C GLU A 3 -26.53 -9.96 14.91
N THR A 4 -26.15 -9.19 13.87
CA THR A 4 -24.93 -8.33 13.84
C THR A 4 -24.63 -7.64 12.49
N ILE A 5 -25.42 -7.81 11.42
CA ILE A 5 -25.17 -7.07 10.16
C ILE A 5 -25.69 -5.63 10.31
N GLN A 6 -24.81 -4.64 10.19
CA GLN A 6 -25.11 -3.21 10.31
C GLN A 6 -24.36 -2.40 9.25
N GLY A 7 -24.75 -1.14 9.06
CA GLY A 7 -24.05 -0.18 8.19
C GLY A 7 -24.03 -0.57 6.70
N HIS A 8 -22.89 -0.35 6.05
CA HIS A 8 -22.70 -0.63 4.61
C HIS A 8 -22.90 -2.11 4.24
N THR A 9 -22.57 -3.05 5.14
CA THR A 9 -22.82 -4.47 4.91
C THR A 9 -24.32 -4.77 4.86
N LEU A 10 -25.11 -4.08 5.69
CA LEU A 10 -26.57 -4.20 5.68
C LEU A 10 -27.17 -3.57 4.42
N ALA A 11 -26.67 -2.40 4.02
CA ALA A 11 -27.06 -1.77 2.76
C ALA A 11 -26.80 -2.69 1.56
N SER A 12 -25.62 -3.31 1.52
CA SER A 12 -25.21 -4.26 0.49
C SER A 12 -26.11 -5.49 0.44
N ASP A 13 -26.48 -6.07 1.60
CA ASP A 13 -27.46 -7.16 1.64
C ASP A 13 -28.81 -6.72 1.06
N TYR A 14 -29.34 -5.56 1.48
CA TYR A 14 -30.61 -5.06 0.95
C TYR A 14 -30.58 -4.86 -0.56
N MET A 15 -29.49 -4.32 -1.10
CA MET A 15 -29.26 -4.18 -2.53
C MET A 15 -29.30 -5.53 -3.27
N ARG A 16 -28.63 -6.55 -2.71
CA ARG A 16 -28.62 -7.90 -3.29
C ARG A 16 -30.00 -8.56 -3.24
N GLN A 17 -30.75 -8.38 -2.16
CA GLN A 17 -32.12 -8.90 -2.05
C GLN A 17 -33.05 -8.23 -3.07
N LEU A 18 -32.96 -6.90 -3.26
CA LEU A 18 -33.73 -6.17 -4.27
C LEU A 18 -33.42 -6.67 -5.69
N LYS A 19 -32.14 -6.86 -6.02
CA LYS A 19 -31.73 -7.40 -7.31
C LYS A 19 -32.30 -8.80 -7.53
N LYS A 20 -32.16 -9.68 -6.54
CA LYS A 20 -32.71 -11.05 -6.59
C LYS A 20 -34.23 -11.05 -6.72
N ALA A 21 -34.93 -10.15 -6.04
CA ALA A 21 -36.38 -10.05 -6.14
C ALA A 21 -36.84 -9.67 -7.55
N ASN A 22 -36.16 -8.73 -8.20
CA ASN A 22 -36.40 -8.39 -9.61
C ASN A 22 -36.13 -9.59 -10.54
N GLU A 23 -35.05 -10.32 -10.34
CA GLU A 23 -34.73 -11.54 -11.10
C GLU A 23 -35.79 -12.64 -10.89
N ASP A 24 -36.23 -12.84 -9.65
CA ASP A 24 -37.26 -13.81 -9.28
C ASP A 24 -38.61 -13.48 -9.92
N LEU A 25 -39.01 -12.20 -9.97
CA LEU A 25 -40.21 -11.77 -10.67
C LEU A 25 -40.10 -11.96 -12.18
N ALA A 26 -38.98 -11.58 -12.79
CA ALA A 26 -38.77 -11.80 -14.22
C ALA A 26 -38.81 -13.30 -14.59
N GLN A 27 -38.20 -14.17 -13.77
CA GLN A 27 -38.21 -15.62 -13.99
C GLN A 27 -39.60 -16.24 -13.79
N THR A 28 -40.34 -15.81 -12.78
CA THR A 28 -41.67 -16.36 -12.47
C THR A 28 -42.76 -15.82 -13.39
N ALA A 29 -42.61 -14.61 -13.94
CA ALA A 29 -43.52 -14.03 -14.94
C ALA A 29 -43.74 -14.98 -16.13
N LYS A 30 -42.71 -15.69 -16.58
CA LYS A 30 -42.84 -16.73 -17.61
C LYS A 30 -43.93 -17.76 -17.32
N TYR A 31 -44.16 -18.10 -16.06
CA TYR A 31 -45.12 -19.15 -15.66
C TYR A 31 -46.41 -18.59 -15.04
N LEU A 32 -46.40 -17.34 -14.60
CA LEU A 32 -47.50 -16.71 -13.87
C LEU A 32 -48.22 -15.59 -14.66
N ASP A 33 -47.64 -15.09 -15.75
CA ASP A 33 -48.29 -14.11 -16.62
C ASP A 33 -49.31 -14.81 -17.54
N PRO A 34 -50.60 -14.42 -17.51
CA PRO A 34 -51.62 -14.97 -18.41
C PRO A 34 -51.31 -14.81 -19.91
N GLN A 35 -50.47 -13.84 -20.28
CA GLN A 35 -50.04 -13.61 -21.67
C GLN A 35 -48.85 -14.48 -22.08
N SER A 36 -48.21 -15.18 -21.13
CA SER A 36 -47.07 -16.05 -21.43
C SER A 36 -47.54 -17.33 -22.12
N PRO A 37 -46.83 -17.79 -23.18
CA PRO A 37 -47.10 -19.10 -23.78
C PRO A 37 -46.79 -20.27 -22.82
N SER A 38 -46.08 -20.02 -21.73
CA SER A 38 -45.77 -20.99 -20.67
C SER A 38 -46.65 -20.82 -19.42
N TYR A 39 -47.78 -20.11 -19.51
CA TYR A 39 -48.68 -19.85 -18.39
C TYR A 39 -49.19 -21.16 -17.76
N LEU A 40 -48.73 -21.41 -16.54
CA LEU A 40 -48.83 -22.71 -15.90
C LEU A 40 -50.27 -23.09 -15.52
N PRO A 41 -51.16 -22.17 -15.10
CA PRO A 41 -52.56 -22.48 -14.85
C PRO A 41 -53.31 -23.01 -16.09
N VAL A 42 -53.10 -22.43 -17.28
CA VAL A 42 -53.70 -22.94 -18.53
C VAL A 42 -53.11 -24.31 -18.88
N TYR A 43 -51.81 -24.51 -18.69
CA TYR A 43 -51.18 -25.80 -18.91
C TYR A 43 -51.76 -26.89 -17.98
N ILE A 44 -51.95 -26.59 -16.69
CA ILE A 44 -52.58 -27.50 -15.73
C ILE A 44 -54.02 -27.83 -16.13
N GLN A 45 -54.80 -26.84 -16.59
CA GLN A 45 -56.16 -27.07 -17.11
C GLN A 45 -56.15 -28.03 -18.31
N ASN A 46 -55.21 -27.86 -19.24
CA ASN A 46 -55.05 -28.77 -20.38
C ASN A 46 -54.69 -30.20 -19.93
N LEU A 47 -53.85 -30.35 -18.91
CA LEU A 47 -53.53 -31.67 -18.33
C LEU A 47 -54.77 -32.33 -17.70
N HIS A 48 -55.61 -31.56 -17.00
CA HIS A 48 -56.89 -32.06 -16.47
C HIS A 48 -57.85 -32.49 -17.60
N ALA A 49 -57.91 -31.75 -18.71
CA ALA A 49 -58.71 -32.14 -19.87
C ALA A 49 -58.20 -33.46 -20.50
N LEU A 50 -56.88 -33.62 -20.62
CA LEU A 50 -56.24 -34.85 -21.12
C LEU A 50 -56.46 -36.05 -20.22
N LYS A 51 -56.43 -35.85 -18.89
CA LYS A 51 -56.77 -36.88 -17.90
C LYS A 51 -58.18 -37.46 -18.10
N ASN A 52 -59.11 -36.64 -18.59
CA ASN A 52 -60.51 -37.03 -18.84
C ASN A 52 -60.76 -37.52 -20.28
N SER A 53 -59.72 -37.68 -21.10
CA SER A 53 -59.85 -38.13 -22.50
C SER A 53 -60.02 -39.65 -22.60
N ALA A 54 -60.41 -40.14 -23.78
CA ALA A 54 -60.63 -41.57 -24.02
C ALA A 54 -59.35 -42.43 -23.86
N GLN A 55 -58.16 -41.82 -23.95
CA GLN A 55 -56.87 -42.46 -23.77
C GLN A 55 -55.91 -41.53 -23.01
N PRO A 56 -56.01 -41.46 -21.66
CA PRO A 56 -55.16 -40.60 -20.87
C PRO A 56 -53.70 -41.09 -20.92
N PRO A 57 -52.70 -40.18 -21.01
CA PRO A 57 -51.29 -40.56 -20.96
C PRO A 57 -50.94 -41.29 -19.65
N ALA A 58 -50.09 -42.32 -19.74
CA ALA A 58 -49.52 -42.97 -18.57
C ALA A 58 -48.62 -41.97 -17.85
N ASP A 59 -48.92 -41.65 -16.58
CA ASP A 59 -48.29 -40.63 -15.71
C ASP A 59 -49.04 -39.29 -15.52
N ILE A 60 -50.19 -39.09 -16.18
CA ILE A 60 -50.86 -37.77 -16.20
C ILE A 60 -51.18 -37.20 -14.81
N GLU A 61 -51.52 -38.05 -13.83
CA GLU A 61 -51.77 -37.66 -12.43
C GLU A 61 -50.51 -37.14 -11.73
N HIS A 62 -49.39 -37.82 -11.94
CA HIS A 62 -48.10 -37.39 -11.40
C HIS A 62 -47.69 -36.05 -12.02
N LYS A 63 -47.90 -35.90 -13.33
CA LYS A 63 -47.61 -34.66 -14.04
C LYS A 63 -48.47 -33.48 -13.56
N ILE A 64 -49.77 -33.69 -13.34
CA ILE A 64 -50.68 -32.69 -12.74
C ILE A 64 -50.18 -32.28 -11.36
N THR A 65 -49.89 -33.27 -10.49
CA THR A 65 -49.42 -33.02 -9.12
C THR A 65 -48.12 -32.20 -9.12
N THR A 66 -47.15 -32.56 -9.96
CA THR A 66 -45.89 -31.83 -10.09
C THR A 66 -46.10 -30.41 -10.60
N MET A 67 -46.97 -30.19 -11.58
CA MET A 67 -47.25 -28.83 -12.09
C MET A 67 -47.98 -27.96 -11.08
N GLN A 68 -48.91 -28.53 -10.30
CA GLN A 68 -49.57 -27.81 -9.20
C GLN A 68 -48.58 -27.42 -8.09
N ALA A 69 -47.66 -28.32 -7.73
CA ALA A 69 -46.59 -28.01 -6.79
C ALA A 69 -45.67 -26.89 -7.32
N ASN A 70 -45.30 -26.94 -8.61
CA ASN A 70 -44.51 -25.89 -9.24
C ASN A 70 -45.24 -24.54 -9.27
N LEU A 71 -46.55 -24.52 -9.55
CA LEU A 71 -47.36 -23.31 -9.51
C LEU A 71 -47.34 -22.68 -8.12
N ALA A 72 -47.58 -23.47 -7.07
CA ALA A 72 -47.52 -22.99 -5.69
C ALA A 72 -46.13 -22.44 -5.34
N ALA A 73 -45.06 -23.12 -5.76
CA ALA A 73 -43.69 -22.67 -5.54
C ALA A 73 -43.38 -21.34 -6.28
N TYR A 74 -43.81 -21.19 -7.54
CA TYR A 74 -43.64 -19.94 -8.28
C TYR A 74 -44.44 -18.79 -7.68
N GLN A 75 -45.70 -19.03 -7.27
CA GLN A 75 -46.51 -18.03 -6.59
C GLN A 75 -45.88 -17.59 -5.28
N GLN A 76 -45.37 -18.53 -4.46
CA GLN A 76 -44.69 -18.21 -3.22
C GLN A 76 -43.40 -17.40 -3.47
N ARG A 77 -42.61 -17.76 -4.49
CA ARG A 77 -41.40 -17.03 -4.87
C ARG A 77 -41.72 -15.61 -5.33
N ALA A 78 -42.74 -15.43 -6.17
CA ALA A 78 -43.20 -14.12 -6.63
C ALA A 78 -43.72 -13.25 -5.48
N ALA A 79 -44.49 -13.83 -4.55
CA ALA A 79 -45.00 -13.10 -3.37
C ALA A 79 -43.87 -12.63 -2.45
N LYS A 80 -42.85 -13.47 -2.20
CA LYS A 80 -41.66 -13.09 -1.44
C LYS A 80 -40.88 -11.96 -2.14
N ALA A 81 -40.72 -12.05 -3.46
CA ALA A 81 -40.04 -11.01 -4.22
C ALA A 81 -40.80 -9.67 -4.17
N GLN A 82 -42.13 -9.68 -4.30
CA GLN A 82 -42.96 -8.48 -4.14
C GLN A 82 -42.84 -7.87 -2.74
N GLN A 83 -42.80 -8.70 -1.69
CA GLN A 83 -42.58 -8.21 -0.33
C GLN A 83 -41.24 -7.50 -0.19
N VAL A 84 -40.16 -8.07 -0.74
CA VAL A 84 -38.82 -7.44 -0.73
C VAL A 84 -38.84 -6.10 -1.46
N LEU A 85 -39.43 -6.04 -2.66
CA LEU A 85 -39.53 -4.79 -3.43
C LEU A 85 -40.35 -3.71 -2.72
N ALA A 86 -41.35 -4.10 -1.92
CA ALA A 86 -42.17 -3.16 -1.15
C ALA A 86 -41.47 -2.64 0.12
N GLU A 87 -40.69 -3.48 0.80
CA GLU A 87 -40.12 -3.14 2.11
C GLU A 87 -38.72 -2.51 2.04
N TYR A 88 -37.85 -3.01 1.16
CA TYR A 88 -36.41 -2.74 1.22
C TYR A 88 -36.01 -1.34 0.75
N PRO A 89 -36.70 -0.68 -0.20
CA PRO A 89 -36.37 0.71 -0.56
C PRO A 89 -36.46 1.66 0.64
N ALA A 90 -37.50 1.53 1.48
CA ALA A 90 -37.65 2.33 2.70
C ALA A 90 -36.54 2.06 3.72
N LYS A 91 -36.04 0.82 3.81
CA LYS A 91 -34.91 0.46 4.68
C LYS A 91 -33.61 1.12 4.20
N LEU A 92 -33.36 1.16 2.89
CA LEU A 92 -32.20 1.85 2.31
C LEU A 92 -32.28 3.37 2.49
N GLN A 93 -33.47 3.96 2.34
CA GLN A 93 -33.70 5.37 2.66
C GLN A 93 -33.40 5.69 4.12
N ALA A 94 -33.84 4.85 5.06
CA ALA A 94 -33.56 5.04 6.47
C ALA A 94 -32.05 5.02 6.77
N LEU A 95 -31.30 4.10 6.13
CA LEU A 95 -29.84 4.06 6.26
C LEU A 95 -29.17 5.30 5.67
N ALA A 96 -29.62 5.77 4.51
CA ALA A 96 -29.11 6.99 3.89
C ALA A 96 -29.39 8.22 4.76
N ALA A 97 -30.62 8.36 5.29
CA ALA A 97 -31.03 9.45 6.16
C ALA A 97 -30.25 9.46 7.49
N ALA A 98 -29.87 8.29 8.01
CA ALA A 98 -29.06 8.15 9.22
C ALA A 98 -27.55 8.36 8.99
N ASN A 99 -27.11 8.54 7.73
CA ASN A 99 -25.69 8.46 7.31
C ASN A 99 -25.02 7.11 7.64
N ASP A 100 -25.82 6.06 7.79
CA ASP A 100 -25.33 4.72 8.11
C ASP A 100 -25.10 3.86 6.84
N LEU A 101 -25.50 4.36 5.67
CA LEU A 101 -25.30 3.70 4.37
C LEU A 101 -23.84 3.31 4.11
N PHE A 102 -22.89 4.13 4.58
CA PHE A 102 -21.45 3.93 4.43
C PHE A 102 -20.75 3.54 5.74
N LEU A 103 -21.48 3.43 6.85
CA LEU A 103 -20.88 3.16 8.16
C LEU A 103 -20.33 1.73 8.21
N ALA A 104 -19.16 1.54 8.81
CA ALA A 104 -18.62 0.20 9.03
C ALA A 104 -19.47 -0.59 10.04
N PRO A 105 -19.58 -1.92 9.90
CA PRO A 105 -20.15 -2.76 10.96
C PRO A 105 -19.28 -2.65 12.22
N ASN A 106 -19.88 -2.87 13.39
CA ASN A 106 -19.24 -2.58 14.68
C ASN A 106 -17.88 -3.27 14.88
N ASP A 107 -17.71 -4.48 14.37
CA ASP A 107 -16.47 -5.26 14.44
C ASP A 107 -15.34 -4.70 13.57
N LYS A 108 -15.66 -3.85 12.59
CA LYS A 108 -14.72 -3.19 11.68
C LYS A 108 -14.50 -1.71 11.96
N GLN A 109 -15.29 -1.10 12.84
CA GLN A 109 -15.13 0.32 13.19
C GLN A 109 -13.78 0.66 13.82
N SER A 110 -13.05 -0.31 14.37
CA SER A 110 -11.65 -0.13 14.78
C SER A 110 -10.70 -0.01 13.60
N GLU A 111 -10.98 -0.64 12.46
CA GLU A 111 -10.15 -0.57 11.26
C GLU A 111 -10.51 0.66 10.39
N TYR A 112 -11.81 0.97 10.28
CA TYR A 112 -12.30 2.11 9.52
C TYR A 112 -13.71 2.49 9.97
N LEU A 113 -14.02 3.78 10.09
CA LEU A 113 -15.37 4.22 10.45
C LEU A 113 -16.35 4.18 9.28
N TYR A 114 -15.94 4.67 8.12
CA TYR A 114 -16.77 4.69 6.91
C TYR A 114 -16.05 4.03 5.74
N MET A 115 -16.81 3.34 4.90
CA MET A 115 -16.31 2.73 3.67
C MET A 115 -17.25 3.03 2.51
N LEU A 116 -16.67 3.55 1.44
CA LEU A 116 -17.34 3.76 0.16
C LEU A 116 -16.91 2.64 -0.76
N ASP A 117 -17.74 1.59 -0.84
CA ASP A 117 -17.56 0.48 -1.76
C ASP A 117 -18.50 0.60 -2.97
N GLU A 118 -18.38 -0.32 -3.92
CA GLU A 118 -19.19 -0.32 -5.14
C GLU A 118 -20.69 -0.39 -4.85
N GLU A 119 -21.13 -1.28 -3.97
CA GLU A 119 -22.55 -1.56 -3.72
C GLU A 119 -23.23 -0.40 -2.96
N SER A 120 -22.60 0.13 -1.91
CA SER A 120 -23.10 1.28 -1.14
C SER A 120 -23.08 2.57 -1.95
N SER A 121 -22.06 2.77 -2.79
CA SER A 121 -21.98 3.94 -3.67
C SER A 121 -23.07 3.90 -4.74
N GLN A 122 -23.33 2.73 -5.34
CA GLN A 122 -24.48 2.56 -6.25
C GLN A 122 -25.80 2.82 -5.53
N ALA A 123 -25.98 2.29 -4.32
CA ALA A 123 -27.18 2.49 -3.54
C ALA A 123 -27.47 3.98 -3.27
N SER A 124 -26.42 4.77 -3.07
CA SER A 124 -26.53 6.22 -2.83
C SER A 124 -26.99 7.02 -4.05
N CYS A 125 -26.86 6.47 -5.26
CA CYS A 125 -27.23 7.15 -6.50
C CYS A 125 -28.68 6.87 -6.93
N ILE A 126 -29.38 5.97 -6.23
CA ILE A 126 -30.73 5.55 -6.59
C ILE A 126 -31.76 6.43 -5.87
N ASN A 127 -32.70 6.98 -6.65
CA ASN A 127 -33.92 7.53 -6.08
C ASN A 127 -34.84 6.38 -5.66
N TRP A 128 -34.82 6.04 -4.38
CA TRP A 128 -35.58 4.93 -3.83
C TRP A 128 -37.10 5.14 -3.86
N ASP A 129 -37.57 6.40 -3.89
CA ASP A 129 -39.01 6.71 -4.03
C ASP A 129 -39.48 6.37 -5.45
N GLU A 130 -38.72 6.78 -6.46
CA GLU A 130 -38.99 6.43 -7.85
C GLU A 130 -38.89 4.93 -8.08
N PHE A 131 -37.88 4.27 -7.48
CA PHE A 131 -37.73 2.83 -7.56
C PHE A 131 -38.92 2.08 -6.92
N ALA A 132 -39.41 2.54 -5.76
CA ALA A 132 -40.57 1.94 -5.11
C ALA A 132 -41.86 2.13 -5.93
N ALA A 133 -42.00 3.26 -6.63
CA ALA A 133 -43.16 3.54 -7.48
C ALA A 133 -43.15 2.74 -8.79
N ALA A 134 -41.97 2.50 -9.36
CA ALA A 134 -41.79 1.72 -10.58
C ALA A 134 -40.50 0.89 -10.51
N PRO A 135 -40.56 -0.33 -9.93
CA PRO A 135 -39.39 -1.20 -9.83
C PRO A 135 -38.81 -1.49 -11.20
N GLN A 136 -37.61 -0.99 -11.45
CA GLN A 136 -36.89 -1.14 -12.70
C GLN A 136 -35.67 -2.04 -12.52
N THR A 137 -35.14 -2.58 -13.63
CA THR A 137 -33.85 -3.25 -13.59
C THR A 137 -32.79 -2.25 -13.18
N LEU A 138 -32.12 -2.53 -12.06
CA LEU A 138 -31.06 -1.68 -11.57
C LEU A 138 -29.84 -1.79 -12.51
N LEU A 139 -29.55 -0.71 -13.23
CA LEU A 139 -28.35 -0.57 -14.07
C LEU A 139 -27.28 0.19 -13.27
N PHE A 140 -26.18 -0.51 -12.98
CA PHE A 140 -25.31 -0.16 -11.86
C PHE A 140 -23.97 0.50 -12.26
N SER A 141 -23.70 0.73 -13.54
CA SER A 141 -22.35 1.13 -13.99
C SER A 141 -22.22 2.62 -14.26
N GLY A 142 -21.21 3.26 -13.65
CA GLY A 142 -20.67 4.56 -14.09
C GLY A 142 -21.33 5.80 -13.48
N GLN A 143 -22.20 5.65 -12.48
CA GLN A 143 -22.75 6.79 -11.75
C GLN A 143 -21.73 7.36 -10.76
N LEU A 144 -21.71 8.68 -10.63
CA LEU A 144 -20.84 9.41 -9.71
C LEU A 144 -21.51 9.51 -8.34
N ALA A 145 -21.01 8.76 -7.35
CA ALA A 145 -21.52 8.83 -5.98
C ALA A 145 -20.94 10.04 -5.25
N ILE A 146 -21.75 10.72 -4.43
CA ILE A 146 -21.33 11.87 -3.63
C ILE A 146 -21.49 11.54 -2.16
N PHE A 147 -20.39 11.58 -1.41
CA PHE A 147 -20.37 11.36 0.03
C PHE A 147 -20.02 12.66 0.76
N LYS A 148 -20.94 13.10 1.63
CA LYS A 148 -20.79 14.28 2.49
C LYS A 148 -20.66 13.97 3.98
N GLY A 149 -20.75 12.68 4.35
CA GLY A 149 -20.61 12.22 5.74
C GLY A 149 -21.56 12.89 6.74
N LYS A 150 -21.22 12.76 8.02
CA LYS A 150 -21.83 13.51 9.12
C LYS A 150 -21.11 14.86 9.28
N ASP A 151 -21.74 15.79 9.99
CA ASP A 151 -21.20 17.13 10.25
C ASP A 151 -19.76 17.12 10.83
N ASN A 152 -19.41 16.10 11.62
CA ASN A 152 -18.05 15.86 12.10
C ASN A 152 -17.81 14.37 12.37
N ILE A 153 -16.87 13.76 11.65
CA ILE A 153 -16.41 12.39 11.87
C ILE A 153 -15.28 12.42 12.91
N GLN A 154 -15.57 11.96 14.12
CA GLN A 154 -14.63 11.97 15.23
C GLN A 154 -13.99 10.59 15.43
N LEU A 155 -12.65 10.55 15.48
CA LEU A 155 -11.90 9.38 15.93
C LEU A 155 -11.71 9.49 17.45
N THR A 156 -12.38 8.61 18.20
CA THR A 156 -12.55 8.71 19.66
C THR A 156 -11.95 7.55 20.43
N THR A 157 -11.85 6.35 19.86
CA THR A 157 -11.31 5.17 20.57
C THR A 157 -9.85 4.89 20.18
N PRO A 158 -9.00 4.31 21.04
CA PRO A 158 -7.60 4.03 20.71
C PRO A 158 -7.41 3.09 19.51
N GLU A 159 -8.37 2.22 19.25
CA GLU A 159 -8.28 1.17 18.23
C GLU A 159 -8.54 1.71 16.82
N GLN A 160 -9.36 2.77 16.69
CA GLN A 160 -9.78 3.35 15.41
C GLN A 160 -8.61 3.84 14.54
N THR A 161 -8.32 3.16 13.43
CA THR A 161 -7.26 3.57 12.52
C THR A 161 -7.73 4.61 11.51
N ASP A 162 -8.68 4.27 10.64
CA ASP A 162 -9.06 5.13 9.50
C ASP A 162 -10.43 5.78 9.70
N ALA A 163 -10.59 7.04 9.29
CA ALA A 163 -11.90 7.68 9.32
C ALA A 163 -12.75 7.29 8.10
N VAL A 164 -12.19 7.39 6.89
CA VAL A 164 -12.90 7.08 5.66
C VAL A 164 -12.02 6.27 4.72
N ARG A 165 -12.51 5.12 4.26
CA ARG A 165 -11.93 4.35 3.15
C ARG A 165 -12.74 4.56 1.89
N VAL A 166 -12.09 5.05 0.83
CA VAL A 166 -12.66 5.06 -0.51
C VAL A 166 -12.14 3.81 -1.23
N TRP A 167 -13.04 2.86 -1.51
CA TRP A 167 -12.70 1.56 -2.09
C TRP A 167 -13.50 1.28 -3.37
N THR A 168 -13.73 2.32 -4.17
CA THR A 168 -14.46 2.22 -5.44
C THR A 168 -14.06 3.37 -6.39
N ASN A 169 -14.55 3.29 -7.63
CA ASN A 169 -14.38 4.31 -8.67
C ASN A 169 -15.56 5.29 -8.68
N ASN A 170 -15.42 6.42 -9.37
CA ASN A 170 -16.51 7.37 -9.62
C ASN A 170 -17.14 7.91 -8.32
N VAL A 171 -16.32 8.53 -7.47
CA VAL A 171 -16.74 9.06 -6.16
C VAL A 171 -16.30 10.50 -5.99
N VAL A 172 -17.16 11.31 -5.38
CA VAL A 172 -16.82 12.61 -4.79
C VAL A 172 -16.97 12.53 -3.28
N VAL A 173 -15.89 12.77 -2.56
CA VAL A 173 -15.88 13.06 -1.13
C VAL A 173 -15.85 14.58 -0.98
N ASP A 174 -16.91 15.17 -0.43
CA ASP A 174 -17.10 16.62 -0.42
C ASP A 174 -17.48 17.13 0.96
N GLY A 175 -16.77 18.15 1.44
CA GLY A 175 -17.18 18.92 2.62
C GLY A 175 -17.08 18.17 3.95
N LEU A 176 -16.26 17.12 4.05
CA LEU A 176 -16.12 16.37 5.30
C LEU A 176 -15.37 17.18 6.35
N VAL A 177 -15.81 17.09 7.60
CA VAL A 177 -15.00 17.49 8.76
C VAL A 177 -14.57 16.22 9.50
N ILE A 178 -13.26 16.01 9.63
CA ILE A 178 -12.67 14.87 10.34
C ILE A 178 -11.80 15.39 11.47
N SER A 179 -12.02 14.89 12.69
CA SER A 179 -11.26 15.30 13.86
C SER A 179 -10.73 14.13 14.70
N ASP A 180 -9.49 14.26 15.14
CA ASP A 180 -8.81 13.30 16.00
C ASP A 180 -8.07 14.02 17.12
N GLN A 181 -8.59 13.92 18.35
CA GLN A 181 -8.00 14.57 19.52
C GLN A 181 -7.08 13.64 20.32
N ARG A 182 -6.88 12.40 19.85
CA ARG A 182 -6.09 11.39 20.57
C ARG A 182 -4.60 11.69 20.46
N SER A 183 -3.84 11.25 21.46
CA SER A 183 -2.39 11.34 21.51
C SER A 183 -1.79 9.94 21.31
N TYR A 184 -0.98 9.77 20.27
CA TYR A 184 -0.32 8.50 19.93
C TYR A 184 0.93 8.76 19.07
N THR A 185 1.77 7.73 18.90
CA THR A 185 3.01 7.80 18.09
C THR A 185 2.99 6.88 16.87
N GLU A 186 1.98 6.02 16.76
CA GLU A 186 1.81 5.09 15.65
C GLU A 186 1.46 5.84 14.36
N ALA A 187 2.22 5.58 13.29
CA ALA A 187 2.01 6.17 11.99
C ALA A 187 1.44 5.11 11.04
N HIS A 188 0.12 4.85 11.06
CA HIS A 188 -0.61 3.96 10.13
C HIS A 188 -2.13 4.21 10.27
N ARG A 189 -2.53 5.48 10.25
CA ARG A 189 -3.91 5.90 10.53
C ARG A 189 -4.27 7.02 9.56
N ASP A 190 -5.32 6.83 8.77
CA ASP A 190 -5.64 7.72 7.66
C ASP A 190 -6.97 8.45 7.89
N ALA A 191 -6.99 9.77 7.72
CA ALA A 191 -8.26 10.50 7.68
C ALA A 191 -9.07 10.08 6.45
N ILE A 192 -8.43 10.06 5.27
CA ILE A 192 -9.02 9.52 4.05
C ILE A 192 -8.02 8.59 3.37
N GLN A 193 -8.32 7.30 3.36
CA GLN A 193 -7.54 6.28 2.67
C GLN A 193 -8.15 5.97 1.31
N LEU A 194 -7.34 6.04 0.26
CA LEU A 194 -7.71 5.61 -1.08
C LEU A 194 -7.17 4.20 -1.32
N ILE A 195 -8.07 3.25 -1.55
CA ILE A 195 -7.74 1.86 -1.87
C ILE A 195 -8.34 1.55 -3.24
N PRO A 196 -7.55 1.27 -4.28
CA PRO A 196 -8.11 0.84 -5.55
C PRO A 196 -8.97 -0.43 -5.41
N PRO A 197 -10.19 -0.46 -5.99
CA PRO A 197 -11.05 -1.64 -5.91
C PRO A 197 -10.40 -2.84 -6.60
N ALA A 198 -10.85 -4.04 -6.22
CA ALA A 198 -10.47 -5.24 -6.96
C ALA A 198 -10.97 -5.13 -8.41
N LEU A 199 -10.12 -5.51 -9.36
CA LEU A 199 -10.51 -5.57 -10.76
C LEU A 199 -11.12 -6.93 -11.05
N GLY A 200 -12.26 -6.93 -11.73
CA GLY A 200 -12.87 -8.15 -12.24
C GLY A 200 -13.70 -7.89 -13.49
N ARG A 201 -14.17 -8.97 -14.09
CA ARG A 201 -15.07 -8.93 -15.24
C ARG A 201 -16.17 -9.98 -15.05
N ARG A 202 -17.33 -9.74 -15.66
CA ARG A 202 -18.37 -10.78 -15.75
C ARG A 202 -18.14 -11.66 -16.98
N GLU A 203 -18.17 -12.97 -16.76
CA GLU A 203 -18.20 -14.00 -17.79
C GLU A 203 -19.49 -14.79 -17.63
N GLY A 204 -20.51 -14.44 -18.43
CA GLY A 204 -21.88 -14.90 -18.18
C GLY A 204 -22.39 -14.42 -16.81
N ASP A 205 -22.87 -15.35 -15.99
CA ASP A 205 -23.39 -15.07 -14.64
C ASP A 205 -22.29 -15.07 -13.55
N GLN A 206 -21.04 -15.37 -13.91
CA GLN A 206 -19.94 -15.44 -12.94
C GLN A 206 -19.10 -14.16 -12.94
N TYR A 207 -18.80 -13.66 -11.74
CA TYR A 207 -17.81 -12.61 -11.55
C TYR A 207 -16.42 -13.25 -11.43
N VAL A 208 -15.53 -12.88 -12.33
CA VAL A 208 -14.16 -13.37 -12.41
C VAL A 208 -13.23 -12.28 -11.93
N ARG A 209 -12.56 -12.51 -10.79
CA ARG A 209 -11.51 -11.62 -10.29
C ARG A 209 -10.30 -11.68 -11.23
N LEU A 210 -9.73 -10.52 -11.51
CA LEU A 210 -8.54 -10.33 -12.35
C LEU A 210 -7.35 -9.80 -11.53
N ALA A 211 -7.59 -8.88 -10.61
CA ALA A 211 -6.54 -8.37 -9.72
C ALA A 211 -7.09 -7.74 -8.44
N ASP A 212 -6.17 -7.41 -7.55
CA ASP A 212 -6.40 -6.68 -6.30
C ASP A 212 -5.43 -5.50 -6.18
N GLN A 213 -5.61 -4.67 -5.16
CA GLN A 213 -4.82 -3.46 -4.94
C GLN A 213 -3.30 -3.75 -4.85
N MET A 214 -2.90 -4.92 -4.34
CA MET A 214 -1.49 -5.28 -4.24
C MET A 214 -0.89 -5.67 -5.60
N ALA A 215 -1.72 -6.09 -6.56
CA ALA A 215 -1.35 -6.32 -7.95
C ALA A 215 -1.43 -5.04 -8.82
N GLY A 216 -1.56 -3.86 -8.23
CA GLY A 216 -1.58 -2.62 -9.00
C GLY A 216 -2.91 -2.35 -9.70
N THR A 217 -4.06 -2.62 -9.08
CA THR A 217 -5.34 -2.14 -9.64
C THR A 217 -5.41 -0.61 -9.64
N ILE A 218 -6.26 -0.08 -10.52
CA ILE A 218 -6.35 1.36 -10.79
C ILE A 218 -7.70 1.86 -10.29
N MET A 219 -7.67 2.83 -9.38
CA MET A 219 -8.82 3.64 -9.00
C MET A 219 -9.00 4.75 -10.02
N GLU A 220 -10.22 4.95 -10.51
CA GLU A 220 -10.53 5.96 -11.52
C GLU A 220 -11.61 6.94 -11.05
N ASN A 221 -11.42 8.21 -11.43
CA ASN A 221 -12.42 9.26 -11.29
C ASN A 221 -12.88 9.47 -9.84
N VAL A 222 -11.93 9.81 -8.96
CA VAL A 222 -12.20 10.10 -7.54
C VAL A 222 -11.85 11.56 -7.26
N THR A 223 -12.74 12.26 -6.56
CA THR A 223 -12.53 13.64 -6.13
C THR A 223 -12.62 13.73 -4.61
N ILE A 224 -11.64 14.36 -3.97
CA ILE A 224 -11.68 14.74 -2.55
C ILE A 224 -11.59 16.26 -2.47
N GLN A 225 -12.63 16.90 -1.95
CA GLN A 225 -12.72 18.35 -1.98
C GLN A 225 -13.38 18.97 -0.76
N ASN A 226 -12.98 20.21 -0.46
CA ASN A 226 -13.58 21.03 0.59
C ASN A 226 -13.57 20.37 1.98
N CYS A 227 -12.69 19.38 2.21
CA CYS A 227 -12.62 18.66 3.48
C CYS A 227 -11.73 19.40 4.47
N GLN A 228 -12.08 19.32 5.75
CA GLN A 228 -11.28 19.78 6.88
C GLN A 228 -10.83 18.59 7.73
N ILE A 229 -9.52 18.39 7.85
CA ILE A 229 -8.91 17.33 8.66
C ILE A 229 -8.11 17.98 9.78
N SER A 230 -8.40 17.63 11.04
CA SER A 230 -7.74 18.20 12.22
C SER A 230 -7.32 17.13 13.23
N ALA A 231 -6.02 16.89 13.35
CA ALA A 231 -5.41 15.98 14.32
C ALA A 231 -4.23 16.67 15.06
N PRO A 232 -4.51 17.54 16.05
CA PRO A 232 -3.47 18.32 16.71
C PRO A 232 -2.59 17.51 17.67
N ASN A 233 -3.03 16.32 18.08
CA ASN A 233 -2.41 15.56 19.17
C ASN A 233 -1.68 14.28 18.70
N GLY A 234 -2.04 13.75 17.53
CA GLY A 234 -1.47 12.52 16.98
C GLY A 234 -1.06 12.66 15.51
N PRO A 235 -0.18 11.77 15.01
CA PRO A 235 0.31 11.80 13.63
C PRO A 235 -0.67 11.16 12.63
N LEU A 236 -1.96 11.51 12.68
CA LEU A 236 -2.95 11.09 11.67
C LEU A 236 -2.46 11.52 10.28
N GLN A 237 -2.53 10.63 9.30
CA GLN A 237 -2.24 10.94 7.91
C GLN A 237 -3.47 11.61 7.29
N GLY A 238 -3.27 12.61 6.43
CA GLY A 238 -4.38 13.34 5.83
C GLY A 238 -5.07 12.51 4.74
N ILE A 239 -4.64 12.69 3.49
CA ILE A 239 -5.13 11.90 2.35
C ILE A 239 -4.01 10.95 1.92
N PHE A 240 -4.27 9.65 2.01
CA PHE A 240 -3.24 8.62 1.87
C PHE A 240 -3.61 7.52 0.86
N ALA A 241 -2.64 7.10 0.06
CA ALA A 241 -2.73 5.93 -0.81
C ALA A 241 -1.37 5.23 -0.88
N SER A 242 -1.28 3.97 -0.46
CA SER A 242 -0.01 3.21 -0.44
C SER A 242 0.13 2.14 -1.52
N ASP A 243 -1.00 1.60 -1.98
CA ASP A 243 -1.05 0.44 -2.86
C ASP A 243 -2.01 0.70 -4.02
N GLY A 244 -1.77 0.03 -5.14
CA GLY A 244 -2.46 0.28 -6.39
C GLY A 244 -2.05 1.60 -7.06
N MET A 245 -2.89 2.09 -7.95
CA MET A 245 -2.67 3.29 -8.75
C MET A 245 -3.94 4.14 -8.82
N GLN A 246 -3.81 5.42 -9.14
CA GLN A 246 -4.94 6.34 -9.25
C GLN A 246 -4.87 7.13 -10.56
N ARG A 247 -5.99 7.22 -11.27
CA ARG A 247 -6.13 7.97 -12.51
C ARG A 247 -7.33 8.88 -12.39
N GLN A 248 -7.26 10.08 -12.99
CA GLN A 248 -8.34 11.07 -12.85
C GLN A 248 -8.69 11.36 -11.37
N LEU A 249 -7.66 11.44 -10.52
CA LEU A 249 -7.79 11.79 -9.11
C LEU A 249 -7.72 13.31 -8.93
N CYS A 250 -8.71 13.90 -8.28
CA CYS A 250 -8.75 15.33 -7.98
C CYS A 250 -8.74 15.53 -6.45
N ILE A 251 -7.73 16.24 -5.93
CA ILE A 251 -7.67 16.64 -4.51
C ILE A 251 -7.60 18.16 -4.45
N ARG A 252 -8.70 18.81 -4.04
CA ARG A 252 -8.79 20.27 -4.09
C ARG A 252 -9.42 20.91 -2.87
N ASP A 253 -8.96 22.11 -2.53
CA ASP A 253 -9.59 22.97 -1.52
C ASP A 253 -9.73 22.33 -0.13
N ASN A 254 -8.84 21.40 0.22
CA ASN A 254 -8.85 20.77 1.53
C ASN A 254 -7.98 21.55 2.54
N LEU A 255 -8.40 21.59 3.80
CA LEU A 255 -7.62 22.09 4.93
C LEU A 255 -7.16 20.91 5.78
N ILE A 256 -5.85 20.68 5.88
CA ILE A 256 -5.26 19.53 6.59
C ILE A 256 -4.31 20.02 7.66
N ALA A 257 -4.60 19.71 8.92
CA ALA A 257 -3.81 20.07 10.09
C ALA A 257 -3.49 18.82 10.93
N THR A 258 -2.33 18.20 10.70
CA THR A 258 -1.93 16.94 11.33
C THR A 258 -0.50 17.02 11.87
N LYS A 259 -0.16 16.29 12.94
CA LYS A 259 1.24 16.20 13.41
C LYS A 259 2.15 15.36 12.50
N GLY A 260 1.57 14.47 11.69
CA GLY A 260 2.32 13.55 10.82
C GLY A 260 2.85 14.21 9.55
N ALA A 261 3.91 13.63 8.98
CA ALA A 261 4.55 14.09 7.74
C ALA A 261 3.68 13.91 6.48
N HIS A 262 2.66 13.06 6.56
CA HIS A 262 1.86 12.57 5.43
C HIS A 262 0.53 13.33 5.31
N SER A 263 0.58 14.63 5.02
CA SER A 263 -0.65 15.41 4.81
C SER A 263 -1.37 15.00 3.53
N ILE A 264 -0.64 14.91 2.41
CA ILE A 264 -1.09 14.23 1.20
C ILE A 264 0.05 13.32 0.76
N SER A 265 -0.18 12.01 0.67
CA SER A 265 0.84 11.05 0.26
C SER A 265 0.22 9.95 -0.59
N LEU A 266 0.58 9.91 -1.86
CA LEU A 266 -0.09 9.09 -2.85
C LEU A 266 0.91 8.25 -3.63
N ALA A 267 0.73 6.93 -3.65
CA ALA A 267 1.49 6.01 -4.46
C ALA A 267 0.76 5.71 -5.77
N GLY A 268 1.46 5.79 -6.90
CA GLY A 268 0.92 5.34 -8.19
C GLY A 268 -0.05 6.30 -8.87
N VAL A 269 0.10 7.61 -8.66
CA VAL A 269 -0.71 8.63 -9.36
C VAL A 269 -0.32 8.70 -10.83
N LEU A 270 -1.26 8.37 -11.71
CA LEU A 270 -1.13 8.32 -13.16
C LEU A 270 -1.59 9.65 -13.81
N GLU A 271 -2.12 9.58 -15.03
CA GLU A 271 -2.55 10.74 -15.79
C GLU A 271 -3.91 11.34 -15.38
N ALA A 272 -4.12 12.58 -15.84
CA ALA A 272 -5.32 13.38 -15.62
C ALA A 272 -5.64 13.67 -14.14
N CYS A 273 -4.62 13.68 -13.28
CA CYS A 273 -4.77 13.98 -11.86
C CYS A 273 -4.51 15.46 -11.55
N GLU A 274 -5.19 15.96 -10.53
CA GLU A 274 -5.12 17.34 -10.05
C GLU A 274 -4.91 17.39 -8.53
N ILE A 275 -3.99 18.25 -8.07
CA ILE A 275 -3.82 18.58 -6.65
C ILE A 275 -3.71 20.11 -6.53
N SER A 276 -4.81 20.77 -6.18
CA SER A 276 -4.94 22.24 -6.27
C SER A 276 -5.55 22.90 -5.04
N GLY A 277 -5.05 24.07 -4.64
CA GLY A 277 -5.71 24.94 -3.66
C GLY A 277 -5.84 24.36 -2.25
N ASN A 278 -5.11 23.30 -1.92
CA ASN A 278 -5.12 22.72 -0.58
C ASN A 278 -4.28 23.58 0.38
N ILE A 279 -4.71 23.68 1.64
CA ILE A 279 -3.98 24.34 2.73
C ILE A 279 -3.52 23.28 3.72
N LEU A 280 -2.20 23.13 3.86
CA LEU A 280 -1.58 22.24 4.82
C LEU A 280 -1.07 23.06 6.01
N GLN A 281 -1.72 22.94 7.16
CA GLN A 281 -1.41 23.73 8.35
C GLN A 281 -0.42 23.00 9.26
N GLU A 282 0.68 23.68 9.59
CA GLU A 282 1.66 23.22 10.57
C GLU A 282 1.01 23.11 11.95
N VAL A 283 1.32 22.03 12.66
CA VAL A 283 0.85 21.77 14.02
C VAL A 283 2.05 21.79 14.97
N ALA A 284 1.87 22.40 16.14
CA ALA A 284 2.93 22.53 17.13
C ALA A 284 3.48 21.15 17.56
N GLY A 285 4.80 21.00 17.48
CA GLY A 285 5.50 19.74 17.76
C GLY A 285 5.30 18.63 16.72
N GLY A 286 4.67 18.94 15.57
CA GLY A 286 4.56 18.04 14.43
C GLY A 286 5.66 18.23 13.40
N GLU A 287 5.67 17.38 12.39
CA GLU A 287 6.51 17.56 11.20
C GLU A 287 5.93 18.64 10.28
N LEU A 288 6.81 19.23 9.44
CA LEU A 288 6.36 20.16 8.40
C LEU A 288 5.49 19.40 7.38
N PRO A 289 4.24 19.82 7.15
CA PRO A 289 3.34 19.13 6.23
C PRO A 289 3.83 19.19 4.78
N LYS A 290 3.60 18.11 4.03
CA LYS A 290 4.09 17.93 2.64
C LYS A 290 3.07 17.21 1.76
N ILE A 291 3.24 17.39 0.45
CA ILE A 291 2.58 16.62 -0.60
C ILE A 291 3.64 15.71 -1.23
N ASN A 292 3.52 14.40 -1.05
CA ASN A 292 4.47 13.41 -1.59
C ASN A 292 3.78 12.50 -2.61
N LEU A 293 4.40 12.32 -3.77
CA LEU A 293 3.98 11.33 -4.75
C LEU A 293 5.02 10.22 -4.82
N TYR A 294 4.60 8.98 -4.62
CA TYR A 294 5.45 7.80 -4.62
C TYR A 294 5.18 6.94 -5.85
N PRO A 295 6.15 6.12 -6.31
CA PRO A 295 5.88 5.12 -7.34
C PRO A 295 4.78 4.17 -6.89
N ALA A 296 4.02 3.63 -7.84
CA ALA A 296 3.17 2.48 -7.60
C ALA A 296 4.01 1.31 -7.09
N ARG A 297 3.42 0.49 -6.23
CA ARG A 297 4.09 -0.69 -5.67
C ARG A 297 3.35 -1.96 -6.08
N ILE A 298 4.11 -2.99 -6.42
CA ILE A 298 3.59 -4.33 -6.66
C ILE A 298 4.01 -5.23 -5.50
N GLY A 299 3.01 -5.82 -4.85
CA GLY A 299 3.18 -6.64 -3.67
C GLY A 299 3.63 -5.85 -2.43
N GLY A 300 3.12 -6.23 -1.27
CA GLY A 300 3.59 -5.72 0.02
C GLY A 300 4.86 -6.44 0.47
N ASN A 301 5.64 -5.85 1.37
CA ASN A 301 6.78 -6.52 2.01
C ASN A 301 6.26 -7.41 3.16
N ILE A 302 5.91 -8.66 2.86
CA ILE A 302 5.25 -9.55 3.84
C ILE A 302 6.27 -10.10 4.85
N ALA A 303 7.46 -10.49 4.39
CA ALA A 303 8.48 -11.07 5.27
C ALA A 303 9.89 -10.83 4.72
N ASP A 304 10.29 -9.55 4.70
CA ASP A 304 11.60 -9.11 4.21
C ASP A 304 11.93 -9.67 2.81
N ASP A 305 10.94 -9.65 1.92
CA ASP A 305 11.03 -10.09 0.52
C ASP A 305 11.15 -8.92 -0.46
N GLY A 306 11.26 -7.70 0.08
CA GLY A 306 11.50 -6.48 -0.67
C GLY A 306 10.23 -5.82 -1.20
N VAL A 307 10.40 -4.66 -1.83
CA VAL A 307 9.33 -3.84 -2.41
C VAL A 307 9.63 -3.61 -3.88
N VAL A 308 8.67 -3.88 -4.75
CA VAL A 308 8.80 -3.63 -6.19
C VAL A 308 8.11 -2.31 -6.51
N CYS A 309 8.89 -1.31 -6.92
CA CYS A 309 8.42 0.02 -7.31
C CYS A 309 8.34 0.13 -8.84
N ILE A 310 7.19 0.51 -9.38
CA ILE A 310 7.03 0.84 -10.79
C ILE A 310 7.49 2.29 -11.00
N LEU A 311 8.57 2.48 -11.75
CA LEU A 311 9.19 3.79 -12.01
C LEU A 311 8.83 4.34 -13.39
N GLY A 312 8.31 3.50 -14.29
CA GLY A 312 7.84 3.89 -15.61
C GLY A 312 7.14 2.74 -16.33
N PHE A 313 6.28 3.09 -17.28
CA PHE A 313 5.44 2.14 -18.04
C PHE A 313 5.93 2.06 -19.49
N ALA A 314 5.86 0.87 -20.07
CA ALA A 314 6.09 0.66 -21.48
C ALA A 314 4.84 0.95 -22.30
N HIS A 315 5.03 1.35 -23.56
CA HIS A 315 3.94 1.40 -24.52
C HIS A 315 3.52 -0.01 -24.95
N GLU A 316 2.25 -0.36 -24.75
CA GLU A 316 1.67 -1.64 -25.18
C GLU A 316 0.67 -1.41 -26.33
N PRO A 317 0.93 -1.92 -27.55
CA PRO A 317 0.05 -1.70 -28.69
C PRO A 317 -1.38 -2.18 -28.42
N LYS A 318 -2.36 -1.37 -28.83
CA LYS A 318 -3.82 -1.63 -28.66
C LYS A 318 -4.30 -1.63 -27.21
N GLN A 319 -3.45 -1.27 -26.25
CA GLN A 319 -3.84 -1.10 -24.86
C GLN A 319 -3.92 0.38 -24.49
N ARG A 320 -4.66 0.69 -23.42
CA ARG A 320 -4.67 2.05 -22.85
C ARG A 320 -3.27 2.36 -22.32
N SER A 321 -2.73 3.52 -22.69
CA SER A 321 -1.46 4.00 -22.15
C SER A 321 -1.57 4.25 -20.64
N LEU A 322 -0.47 4.04 -19.92
CA LEU A 322 -0.28 4.47 -18.54
C LEU A 322 0.97 5.34 -18.51
N ASP A 323 0.93 6.45 -17.78
CA ASP A 323 2.13 7.25 -17.53
C ASP A 323 2.01 8.02 -16.21
N TYR A 324 3.15 8.28 -15.58
CA TYR A 324 3.27 9.30 -14.54
C TYR A 324 3.30 10.68 -15.17
N ALA A 325 2.14 11.12 -15.69
CA ALA A 325 1.99 12.43 -16.28
C ALA A 325 2.13 13.54 -15.22
N PRO A 326 2.46 14.79 -15.62
CA PRO A 326 2.47 15.93 -14.71
C PRO A 326 1.13 16.10 -14.00
N ILE A 327 1.19 16.48 -12.72
CA ILE A 327 -0.01 16.81 -11.94
C ILE A 327 -0.49 18.20 -12.32
N THR A 328 -1.79 18.34 -12.56
CA THR A 328 -2.41 19.64 -12.78
C THR A 328 -2.49 20.40 -11.45
N VAL A 329 -2.07 21.66 -11.45
CA VAL A 329 -2.18 22.58 -10.31
C VAL A 329 -2.83 23.87 -10.81
N GLN A 330 -4.15 23.98 -10.68
CA GLN A 330 -4.90 25.16 -11.12
C GLN A 330 -4.77 26.33 -10.14
N ARG A 331 -4.69 26.01 -8.85
CA ARG A 331 -4.41 26.96 -7.77
C ARG A 331 -3.29 26.41 -6.91
N PRO A 332 -2.33 27.25 -6.48
CA PRO A 332 -1.19 26.78 -5.70
C PRO A 332 -1.69 26.18 -4.37
N ASN A 333 -1.09 25.04 -4.01
CA ASN A 333 -1.23 24.52 -2.66
C ASN A 333 -0.40 25.39 -1.70
N GLN A 334 -0.78 25.45 -0.43
CA GLN A 334 -0.14 26.32 0.54
C GLN A 334 0.22 25.56 1.81
N VAL A 335 1.38 25.85 2.38
CA VAL A 335 1.72 25.52 3.77
C VAL A 335 1.43 26.75 4.61
N LYS A 336 0.58 26.60 5.63
CA LYS A 336 0.33 27.63 6.65
C LYS A 336 1.17 27.30 7.89
N ARG A 337 2.15 28.14 8.19
CA ARG A 337 3.06 28.00 9.34
C ARG A 337 2.37 28.41 10.64
N LEU A 338 2.96 28.06 11.78
CA LEU A 338 2.43 28.40 13.12
C LEU A 338 2.31 29.92 13.37
N ASP A 339 3.18 30.73 12.75
CA ASP A 339 3.15 32.20 12.84
C ASP A 339 2.09 32.84 11.93
N GLY A 340 1.31 32.02 11.21
CA GLY A 340 0.28 32.45 10.28
C GLY A 340 0.79 32.77 8.88
N THR A 341 2.11 32.72 8.64
CA THR A 341 2.67 32.89 7.29
C THR A 341 2.24 31.75 6.37
N GLN A 342 2.02 32.09 5.11
CA GLN A 342 1.65 31.12 4.07
C GLN A 342 2.71 31.11 2.98
N THR A 343 3.19 29.93 2.64
CA THR A 343 4.13 29.69 1.54
C THR A 343 3.56 28.65 0.61
N GLU A 344 3.99 28.63 -0.65
CA GLU A 344 3.57 27.57 -1.58
C GLU A 344 4.03 26.19 -1.08
N ALA A 345 3.13 25.21 -1.15
CA ALA A 345 3.40 23.81 -0.88
C ALA A 345 3.77 23.10 -2.19
N GLY A 346 5.07 22.89 -2.42
CA GLY A 346 5.55 22.14 -3.57
C GLY A 346 5.12 20.67 -3.52
N ILE A 347 4.88 20.08 -4.69
CA ILE A 347 4.65 18.64 -4.84
C ILE A 347 6.00 17.93 -4.93
N HIS A 348 6.30 17.08 -3.95
CA HIS A 348 7.50 16.25 -3.95
C HIS A 348 7.24 15.00 -4.80
N ASP A 349 7.48 15.11 -6.10
CA ASP A 349 7.26 14.02 -7.04
C ASP A 349 8.44 13.04 -7.08
N MET A 350 8.25 11.87 -6.46
CA MET A 350 9.23 10.78 -6.43
C MET A 350 8.80 9.58 -7.28
N ARG A 351 7.73 9.70 -8.10
CA ARG A 351 7.12 8.58 -8.84
C ARG A 351 8.10 7.82 -9.75
N ARG A 352 9.17 8.47 -10.21
CA ARG A 352 10.20 7.89 -11.09
C ARG A 352 11.47 7.46 -10.35
N SER A 353 11.44 7.35 -9.03
CA SER A 353 12.59 7.00 -8.20
C SER A 353 12.22 6.04 -7.06
N ILE A 354 13.17 5.21 -6.62
CA ILE A 354 12.98 4.40 -5.41
C ILE A 354 13.08 5.32 -4.19
N PRO A 355 12.02 5.43 -3.36
CA PRO A 355 12.06 6.26 -2.15
C PRO A 355 13.20 5.86 -1.22
N GLU A 356 13.79 6.83 -0.51
CA GLU A 356 14.92 6.61 0.40
C GLU A 356 14.65 5.48 1.40
N SER A 357 13.46 5.49 2.00
CA SER A 357 13.00 4.49 2.97
C SER A 357 13.01 3.07 2.42
N PHE A 358 12.82 2.91 1.10
CA PHE A 358 12.82 1.62 0.43
C PHE A 358 14.15 1.28 -0.23
N ARG A 359 15.14 2.18 -0.29
CA ARG A 359 16.40 1.88 -0.99
C ARG A 359 17.02 0.57 -0.53
N ARG A 360 17.04 0.26 0.76
CA ARG A 360 17.68 -0.97 1.28
C ARG A 360 16.95 -2.27 0.94
N LEU A 361 15.76 -2.21 0.37
CA LEU A 361 14.90 -3.37 0.11
C LEU A 361 14.05 -3.23 -1.16
N GLY A 362 14.31 -2.21 -1.97
CA GLY A 362 13.49 -1.82 -3.11
C GLY A 362 14.11 -2.22 -4.43
N ILE A 363 13.26 -2.63 -5.37
CA ILE A 363 13.57 -2.83 -6.78
C ILE A 363 12.83 -1.79 -7.59
N GLY A 364 13.51 -1.13 -8.52
CA GLY A 364 12.90 -0.21 -9.48
C GLY A 364 12.63 -0.90 -10.80
N LEU A 365 11.42 -0.79 -11.34
CA LEU A 365 11.03 -1.31 -12.64
C LEU A 365 10.75 -0.16 -13.62
N THR A 366 11.45 -0.13 -14.73
CA THR A 366 11.18 0.76 -15.88
C THR A 366 10.58 -0.04 -17.02
N GLU A 367 9.97 0.63 -18.01
CA GLU A 367 9.35 -0.04 -19.16
C GLU A 367 8.36 -1.16 -18.73
N PHE A 368 7.61 -0.93 -17.65
CA PHE A 368 6.69 -1.94 -17.13
C PHE A 368 5.49 -2.12 -18.05
N ARG A 369 5.28 -3.35 -18.52
CA ARG A 369 4.17 -3.76 -19.39
C ARG A 369 2.98 -4.19 -18.54
N TYR A 370 2.27 -3.21 -18.01
CA TYR A 370 1.16 -3.40 -17.06
C TYR A 370 0.12 -4.42 -17.53
N HIS A 371 -0.33 -4.34 -18.78
CA HIS A 371 -1.41 -5.19 -19.30
C HIS A 371 -0.94 -6.63 -19.52
N ALA A 372 0.27 -6.82 -20.07
CA ALA A 372 0.88 -8.14 -20.19
C ALA A 372 1.14 -8.81 -18.82
N TYR A 373 1.62 -8.03 -17.85
CA TYR A 373 1.75 -8.46 -16.46
C TYR A 373 0.41 -8.92 -15.88
N LEU A 374 -0.61 -8.08 -15.99
CA LEU A 374 -1.93 -8.33 -15.44
C LEU A 374 -2.59 -9.56 -16.09
N ALA A 375 -2.43 -9.73 -17.40
CA ALA A 375 -2.90 -10.92 -18.12
C ALA A 375 -2.23 -12.20 -17.62
N SER A 376 -0.92 -12.16 -17.33
CA SER A 376 -0.20 -13.31 -16.77
C SER A 376 -0.67 -13.62 -15.35
N TYR A 377 -0.75 -12.59 -14.48
CA TYR A 377 -1.15 -12.77 -13.09
C TYR A 377 -2.61 -13.26 -12.94
N SER A 378 -3.53 -12.72 -13.74
CA SER A 378 -4.95 -13.10 -13.69
C SER A 378 -5.25 -14.44 -14.35
N GLY A 379 -4.41 -14.86 -15.32
CA GLY A 379 -4.64 -16.05 -16.14
C GLY A 379 -3.98 -17.33 -15.62
N LEU A 380 -2.82 -17.24 -14.98
CA LEU A 380 -2.05 -18.41 -14.56
C LEU A 380 -2.66 -19.08 -13.31
N THR A 381 -2.70 -20.41 -13.32
CA THR A 381 -2.82 -21.21 -12.10
C THR A 381 -1.49 -21.30 -11.36
N LEU A 382 -1.51 -21.72 -10.09
CA LEU A 382 -0.30 -21.95 -9.32
C LEU A 382 0.65 -22.96 -10.00
N GLY A 383 0.11 -24.02 -10.60
CA GLY A 383 0.91 -25.00 -11.33
C GLY A 383 1.47 -24.46 -12.63
N GLN A 384 0.67 -23.70 -13.39
CA GLN A 384 1.16 -23.02 -14.59
C GLN A 384 2.24 -21.99 -14.26
N TYR A 385 2.13 -21.28 -13.14
CA TYR A 385 3.17 -20.35 -12.68
C TYR A 385 4.51 -21.05 -12.44
N ARG A 386 4.52 -22.27 -11.89
CA ARG A 386 5.76 -23.04 -11.69
C ARG A 386 6.48 -23.36 -13.00
N GLU A 387 5.71 -23.66 -14.03
CA GLU A 387 6.24 -23.94 -15.37
C GLU A 387 6.67 -22.66 -16.08
N PHE A 388 5.92 -21.57 -15.87
CA PHE A 388 6.16 -20.27 -16.48
C PHE A 388 7.40 -19.55 -15.91
N ASP A 389 7.62 -19.60 -14.59
CA ASP A 389 8.79 -19.04 -13.91
C ASP A 389 9.45 -20.09 -12.99
N PRO A 390 10.20 -21.07 -13.53
CA PRO A 390 10.84 -22.10 -12.73
C PRO A 390 11.83 -21.54 -11.71
N PHE A 391 12.53 -20.45 -12.05
CA PHE A 391 13.41 -19.73 -11.13
C PHE A 391 12.62 -19.15 -9.96
N GLY A 392 11.56 -18.40 -10.24
CA GLY A 392 10.69 -17.82 -9.21
C GLY A 392 10.04 -18.87 -8.33
N ALA A 393 9.64 -20.02 -8.89
CA ALA A 393 9.11 -21.14 -8.12
C ALA A 393 10.16 -21.72 -7.13
N GLN A 394 11.38 -21.94 -7.58
CA GLN A 394 12.46 -22.41 -6.72
C GLN A 394 12.79 -21.39 -5.61
N GLN A 395 12.81 -20.10 -5.95
CA GLN A 395 13.09 -19.03 -4.99
C GLN A 395 11.95 -18.84 -4.00
N LEU A 396 10.69 -18.98 -4.41
CA LEU A 396 9.54 -18.95 -3.51
C LEU A 396 9.64 -20.05 -2.45
N GLU A 397 10.01 -21.27 -2.85
CA GLU A 397 10.20 -22.36 -1.88
C GLU A 397 11.31 -22.06 -0.88
N SER A 398 12.44 -21.55 -1.38
CA SER A 398 13.59 -21.21 -0.56
C SER A 398 13.28 -20.05 0.39
N TRP A 399 12.59 -19.02 -0.10
CA TRP A 399 12.12 -17.91 0.70
C TRP A 399 11.16 -18.34 1.81
N LEU A 400 10.13 -19.14 1.48
CA LEU A 400 9.18 -19.64 2.46
C LEU A 400 9.88 -20.48 3.54
N LYS A 401 10.77 -21.40 3.16
CA LYS A 401 11.55 -22.21 4.13
C LYS A 401 12.39 -21.32 5.04
N THR A 402 13.17 -20.40 4.46
CA THR A 402 14.05 -19.51 5.22
C THR A 402 13.25 -18.60 6.15
N ARG A 403 12.18 -17.97 5.68
CA ARG A 403 11.40 -17.03 6.50
C ARG A 403 10.54 -17.72 7.55
N VAL A 404 9.99 -18.90 7.28
CA VAL A 404 9.34 -19.71 8.33
C VAL A 404 10.36 -20.04 9.42
N GLN A 405 11.56 -20.50 9.07
CA GLN A 405 12.59 -20.81 10.07
C GLN A 405 12.95 -19.57 10.89
N GLU A 406 13.30 -18.46 10.22
CA GLU A 406 13.69 -17.21 10.90
C GLU A 406 12.56 -16.67 11.78
N PHE A 407 11.33 -16.61 11.28
CA PHE A 407 10.22 -16.01 12.01
C PHE A 407 9.75 -16.88 13.17
N MET A 408 9.92 -18.20 13.09
CA MET A 408 9.56 -19.12 14.18
C MET A 408 10.67 -19.26 15.23
N GLN A 409 11.93 -19.40 14.79
CA GLN A 409 13.06 -19.74 15.66
C GLN A 409 13.90 -18.52 16.05
N GLY A 410 13.71 -17.39 15.38
CA GLY A 410 14.53 -16.19 15.52
C GLY A 410 15.70 -16.17 14.54
N ARG A 411 16.44 -15.05 14.57
CA ARG A 411 17.66 -14.84 13.80
C ARG A 411 18.86 -14.77 14.74
N PRO A 412 20.09 -15.10 14.26
CA PRO A 412 21.31 -14.87 15.01
C PRO A 412 21.48 -13.41 15.45
N GLU A 413 22.26 -13.19 16.50
CA GLU A 413 22.65 -11.85 16.94
C GLU A 413 23.38 -11.11 15.80
N ASN A 414 23.11 -9.81 15.64
CA ASN A 414 23.65 -8.95 14.58
C ASN A 414 23.29 -9.35 13.13
N HIS A 415 22.26 -10.18 12.93
CA HIS A 415 21.76 -10.48 11.58
C HIS A 415 21.37 -9.17 10.83
N PRO A 416 21.74 -8.96 9.55
CA PRO A 416 21.54 -7.68 8.85
C PRO A 416 20.09 -7.23 8.68
N LEU A 417 19.15 -8.18 8.70
CA LEU A 417 17.70 -7.90 8.69
C LEU A 417 17.17 -7.48 10.07
N GLY A 418 17.97 -7.59 11.13
CA GLY A 418 17.59 -7.35 12.52
C GLY A 418 16.95 -8.57 13.18
N ALA A 419 16.70 -8.44 14.49
CA ALA A 419 16.00 -9.45 15.29
C ALA A 419 14.54 -9.60 14.87
N VAL A 420 13.94 -10.75 15.20
CA VAL A 420 12.55 -11.07 14.86
C VAL A 420 11.62 -10.63 15.99
N GLY A 421 10.72 -9.69 15.69
CA GLY A 421 9.70 -9.19 16.62
C GLY A 421 8.46 -10.08 16.71
N THR A 422 7.58 -9.82 17.69
CA THR A 422 6.34 -10.58 17.93
C THR A 422 5.40 -10.60 16.72
N GLU A 423 5.27 -9.47 16.02
CA GLU A 423 4.46 -9.38 14.79
C GLU A 423 4.98 -10.33 13.71
N GLN A 424 6.29 -10.34 13.48
CA GLN A 424 6.92 -11.25 12.52
C GLN A 424 6.71 -12.72 12.89
N LYS A 425 6.79 -13.07 14.18
CA LYS A 425 6.45 -14.44 14.64
C LYS A 425 5.01 -14.81 14.27
N THR A 426 4.07 -13.89 14.51
CA THR A 426 2.65 -14.08 14.16
C THR A 426 2.47 -14.26 12.65
N ILE A 427 3.22 -13.51 11.83
CA ILE A 427 3.21 -13.66 10.37
C ILE A 427 3.75 -15.04 9.96
N GLY A 428 4.83 -15.49 10.61
CA GLY A 428 5.41 -16.82 10.43
C GLY A 428 4.40 -17.93 10.65
N GLU A 429 3.70 -17.90 11.78
CA GLU A 429 2.71 -18.89 12.19
C GLU A 429 1.46 -18.87 11.31
N LYS A 430 0.85 -17.68 11.11
CA LYS A 430 -0.48 -17.56 10.51
C LYS A 430 -0.48 -17.54 8.98
N PHE A 431 0.61 -17.08 8.36
CA PHE A 431 0.64 -16.87 6.91
C PHE A 431 1.74 -17.69 6.22
N LEU A 432 2.99 -17.62 6.68
CA LEU A 432 4.11 -18.24 5.98
C LEU A 432 4.09 -19.77 6.08
N GLN A 433 3.81 -20.33 7.27
CA GLN A 433 3.79 -21.78 7.47
C GLN A 433 2.66 -22.46 6.68
N PRO A 434 1.40 -21.97 6.68
CA PRO A 434 0.35 -22.52 5.82
C PRO A 434 0.68 -22.42 4.32
N ALA A 435 1.25 -21.29 3.88
CA ALA A 435 1.69 -21.12 2.51
C ALA A 435 2.78 -22.15 2.11
N LEU A 436 3.76 -22.40 2.97
CA LEU A 436 4.79 -23.42 2.73
C LEU A 436 4.18 -24.83 2.62
N GLN A 437 3.24 -25.17 3.51
CA GLN A 437 2.59 -26.49 3.50
C GLN A 437 1.83 -26.72 2.18
N VAL A 438 1.04 -25.75 1.73
CA VAL A 438 0.30 -25.84 0.46
C VAL A 438 1.25 -25.89 -0.74
N TRP A 439 2.31 -25.08 -0.71
CA TRP A 439 3.32 -25.09 -1.76
C TRP A 439 4.03 -26.46 -1.87
N GLN A 440 4.38 -27.09 -0.75
CA GLN A 440 5.04 -28.40 -0.76
C GLN A 440 4.08 -29.54 -1.11
N ALA A 441 2.85 -29.48 -0.61
CA ALA A 441 1.82 -30.48 -0.86
C ALA A 441 1.25 -30.41 -2.28
N ARG A 442 1.50 -29.32 -3.03
CA ARG A 442 0.91 -29.07 -4.35
C ARG A 442 -0.62 -29.15 -4.32
N SER A 443 -1.24 -28.76 -3.21
CA SER A 443 -2.69 -28.90 -3.01
C SER A 443 -3.50 -27.80 -3.69
N ALA A 444 -2.86 -26.75 -4.21
CA ALA A 444 -3.51 -25.60 -4.85
C ALA A 444 -3.10 -25.37 -6.32
N GLU A 445 -2.49 -26.35 -6.99
CA GLU A 445 -1.92 -26.19 -8.35
C GLU A 445 -2.95 -25.75 -9.41
N ASN A 446 -4.22 -26.13 -9.25
CA ASN A 446 -5.30 -25.79 -10.18
C ASN A 446 -5.99 -24.45 -9.86
N MET A 447 -5.65 -23.79 -8.75
CA MET A 447 -6.20 -22.49 -8.40
C MET A 447 -5.46 -21.39 -9.16
N ARG A 448 -6.20 -20.40 -9.69
CA ARG A 448 -5.60 -19.20 -10.29
C ARG A 448 -4.85 -18.39 -9.23
N LEU A 449 -3.73 -17.79 -9.60
CA LEU A 449 -2.93 -16.98 -8.67
C LEU A 449 -3.78 -15.92 -7.96
N VAL A 450 -4.65 -15.22 -8.71
CA VAL A 450 -5.56 -14.19 -8.19
C VAL A 450 -6.60 -14.70 -7.19
N ASP A 451 -6.94 -15.99 -7.24
CA ASP A 451 -7.94 -16.62 -6.37
C ASP A 451 -7.31 -17.34 -5.17
N LEU A 452 -5.98 -17.43 -5.09
CA LEU A 452 -5.29 -18.07 -3.96
C LEU A 452 -5.54 -17.31 -2.65
N GLU A 453 -5.94 -18.03 -1.62
CA GLU A 453 -6.08 -17.48 -0.26
C GLU A 453 -4.72 -17.21 0.42
N TYR A 454 -3.65 -17.84 -0.07
CA TYR A 454 -2.31 -17.74 0.49
C TYR A 454 -1.57 -16.48 0.02
N SER A 455 -1.77 -15.38 0.74
CA SER A 455 -1.17 -14.07 0.42
C SER A 455 0.36 -14.06 0.24
N PRO A 456 1.18 -14.87 0.96
CA PRO A 456 2.62 -14.90 0.71
C PRO A 456 2.99 -15.41 -0.69
N ILE A 457 2.34 -16.49 -1.15
CA ILE A 457 2.54 -17.04 -2.51
C ILE A 457 2.07 -16.01 -3.53
N ARG A 458 0.89 -15.43 -3.30
CA ARG A 458 0.27 -14.48 -4.22
C ARG A 458 1.12 -13.22 -4.41
N SER A 459 1.56 -12.60 -3.31
CA SER A 459 2.44 -11.41 -3.33
C SER A 459 3.79 -11.70 -3.99
N PHE A 460 4.41 -12.84 -3.69
CA PHE A 460 5.68 -13.22 -4.31
C PHE A 460 5.54 -13.41 -5.82
N ALA A 461 4.51 -14.14 -6.27
CA ALA A 461 4.23 -14.36 -7.68
C ALA A 461 3.92 -13.05 -8.41
N MET A 462 3.14 -12.13 -7.81
CA MET A 462 2.91 -10.78 -8.36
C MET A 462 4.24 -10.06 -8.62
N LYS A 463 5.16 -10.06 -7.64
CA LYS A 463 6.46 -9.38 -7.78
C LYS A 463 7.32 -10.00 -8.87
N ARG A 464 7.41 -11.33 -8.92
CA ARG A 464 8.16 -12.06 -9.95
C ARG A 464 7.62 -11.81 -11.34
N LEU A 465 6.31 -11.92 -11.53
CA LEU A 465 5.67 -11.61 -12.81
C LEU A 465 5.90 -10.14 -13.19
N ALA A 466 5.83 -9.19 -12.25
CA ALA A 466 6.11 -7.79 -12.54
C ALA A 466 7.56 -7.58 -13.02
N ILE A 467 8.53 -8.24 -12.38
CA ILE A 467 9.94 -8.21 -12.79
C ILE A 467 10.13 -8.79 -14.20
N MET A 468 9.43 -9.88 -14.55
CA MET A 468 9.51 -10.50 -15.87
C MET A 468 8.91 -9.64 -16.99
N HIS A 469 7.96 -8.77 -16.66
CA HIS A 469 7.27 -7.88 -17.60
C HIS A 469 7.80 -6.44 -17.57
N ALA A 470 9.03 -6.24 -17.09
CA ALA A 470 9.67 -4.93 -17.01
C ALA A 470 11.19 -5.01 -17.22
N GLN A 471 11.83 -3.85 -17.27
CA GLN A 471 13.26 -3.72 -17.11
C GLN A 471 13.61 -3.39 -15.66
N VAL A 472 14.44 -4.22 -15.02
CA VAL A 472 14.96 -3.94 -13.68
C VAL A 472 16.02 -2.83 -13.76
N GLN A 473 15.82 -1.75 -13.01
CA GLN A 473 16.83 -0.70 -12.88
C GLN A 473 18.07 -1.25 -12.15
N PRO A 474 19.30 -0.92 -12.60
CA PRO A 474 20.50 -1.26 -11.87
C PRO A 474 20.45 -0.80 -10.41
N LEU A 475 20.91 -1.67 -9.50
CA LEU A 475 20.87 -1.39 -8.06
C LEU A 475 21.98 -0.41 -7.67
N VAL A 476 21.64 0.62 -6.89
CA VAL A 476 22.65 1.58 -6.39
C VAL A 476 23.49 0.95 -5.28
N HIS A 477 24.82 1.05 -5.31
CA HIS A 477 25.66 0.52 -4.26
C HIS A 477 25.47 1.29 -2.94
N LEU A 478 25.03 0.63 -1.86
CA LEU A 478 24.73 1.28 -0.57
C LEU A 478 25.81 1.09 0.52
N GLY A 479 27.06 0.85 0.14
CA GLY A 479 28.10 0.31 1.04
C GLY A 479 27.60 -0.93 1.79
N LEU A 480 27.81 -0.98 3.11
CA LEU A 480 27.30 -2.05 3.99
C LEU A 480 25.78 -2.25 3.98
N GLY A 481 24.99 -1.25 3.54
CA GLY A 481 23.55 -1.38 3.39
C GLY A 481 23.13 -2.42 2.33
N ASN A 482 24.04 -2.80 1.42
CA ASN A 482 23.76 -3.79 0.39
C ASN A 482 23.60 -5.21 0.94
N GLN A 483 24.22 -5.57 2.08
CA GLN A 483 24.05 -6.91 2.65
C GLN A 483 22.59 -7.15 3.05
N ARG A 484 21.94 -6.13 3.64
CA ARG A 484 20.50 -6.16 3.94
C ARG A 484 19.69 -6.31 2.66
N ARG A 485 20.05 -5.55 1.61
CA ARG A 485 19.37 -5.58 0.32
C ARG A 485 19.48 -6.93 -0.36
N GLU A 486 20.67 -7.53 -0.39
CA GLU A 486 20.91 -8.85 -0.95
C GLU A 486 20.05 -9.91 -0.25
N LEU A 487 20.04 -9.92 1.09
CA LEU A 487 19.23 -10.87 1.86
C LEU A 487 17.71 -10.73 1.65
N ALA A 488 17.25 -9.54 1.29
CA ALA A 488 15.84 -9.30 0.97
C ALA A 488 15.52 -9.65 -0.49
N LEU A 489 16.38 -9.24 -1.43
CA LEU A 489 16.08 -9.29 -2.86
C LEU A 489 16.57 -10.55 -3.57
N LYS A 490 17.45 -11.36 -2.96
CA LYS A 490 18.02 -12.57 -3.59
C LYS A 490 16.99 -13.59 -4.07
N PHE A 491 15.78 -13.55 -3.51
CA PHE A 491 14.68 -14.42 -3.91
C PHE A 491 13.91 -13.88 -5.12
N LEU A 492 13.93 -12.57 -5.35
CA LEU A 492 13.21 -11.94 -6.46
C LEU A 492 14.07 -11.75 -7.70
N LEU A 493 15.38 -11.57 -7.53
CA LEU A 493 16.31 -11.25 -8.60
C LEU A 493 17.26 -12.40 -8.89
N GLU A 494 17.58 -12.58 -10.16
CA GLU A 494 18.68 -13.43 -10.59
C GLU A 494 20.05 -12.88 -10.10
N PRO A 495 21.11 -13.70 -10.05
CA PRO A 495 22.42 -13.28 -9.54
C PRO A 495 23.05 -12.07 -10.26
N GLN A 496 22.79 -11.92 -11.56
CA GLN A 496 23.37 -10.84 -12.37
C GLN A 496 22.87 -9.45 -11.92
N PRO A 497 21.56 -9.17 -11.81
CA PRO A 497 21.06 -7.91 -11.26
C PRO A 497 21.58 -7.55 -9.86
N LEU A 498 21.82 -8.54 -8.99
CA LEU A 498 22.34 -8.31 -7.63
C LEU A 498 23.80 -7.84 -7.61
N SER A 499 24.59 -8.32 -8.57
CA SER A 499 26.01 -8.00 -8.68
C SER A 499 26.28 -6.76 -9.53
N ASN A 500 25.34 -6.35 -10.38
CA ASN A 500 25.45 -5.15 -11.21
C ASN A 500 25.10 -3.87 -10.43
N LEU A 501 26.03 -3.43 -9.58
CA LEU A 501 25.86 -2.27 -8.71
C LEU A 501 26.38 -0.98 -9.34
N VAL A 502 25.55 0.07 -9.36
CA VAL A 502 25.94 1.41 -9.82
C VAL A 502 26.35 2.27 -8.64
N LYS A 503 27.50 2.94 -8.74
CA LYS A 503 27.97 3.91 -7.74
C LYS A 503 27.59 5.32 -8.19
N THR A 504 26.69 5.97 -7.46
CA THR A 504 26.06 7.24 -7.88
C THR A 504 26.36 8.42 -6.96
N ALA A 505 27.11 8.22 -5.87
CA ALA A 505 27.47 9.31 -4.98
C ALA A 505 28.69 10.08 -5.50
N TYR A 506 28.66 11.39 -5.26
CA TYR A 506 29.76 12.31 -5.47
C TYR A 506 30.08 12.96 -4.13
N PHE A 507 31.35 12.99 -3.77
CA PHE A 507 31.83 13.63 -2.56
C PHE A 507 32.61 14.88 -2.96
N ASP A 508 32.07 16.03 -2.62
CA ASP A 508 32.70 17.35 -2.76
C ASP A 508 32.86 17.96 -1.39
N ALA A 509 34.09 18.25 -1.01
CA ALA A 509 34.39 18.91 0.25
C ALA A 509 35.53 19.89 0.09
N ARG A 510 35.43 21.03 0.76
CA ARG A 510 36.52 21.99 0.89
C ARG A 510 37.15 21.87 2.26
N VAL A 511 38.43 21.54 2.29
CA VAL A 511 39.22 21.39 3.51
C VAL A 511 39.94 22.69 3.82
N VAL A 512 39.74 23.18 5.04
CA VAL A 512 40.44 24.35 5.58
C VAL A 512 41.15 24.00 6.86
N VAL A 513 42.28 24.66 7.10
CA VAL A 513 43.06 24.50 8.33
C VAL A 513 42.39 25.31 9.45
N ALA A 514 41.95 24.62 10.50
CA ALA A 514 41.33 25.24 11.66
C ALA A 514 42.18 26.36 12.26
N GLY A 515 41.54 27.47 12.66
CA GLY A 515 42.18 28.64 13.28
C GLY A 515 42.83 29.62 12.28
N THR A 516 43.20 29.18 11.07
CA THR A 516 43.78 30.07 10.05
C THR A 516 42.87 30.28 8.84
N ASN A 517 41.86 29.42 8.65
CA ASN A 517 41.01 29.36 7.45
C ASN A 517 41.79 29.27 6.12
N LYS A 518 43.08 28.92 6.16
CA LYS A 518 43.88 28.66 4.96
C LYS A 518 43.43 27.36 4.31
N LEU A 519 43.56 27.29 3.00
CA LEU A 519 43.18 26.12 2.22
C LEU A 519 44.13 24.96 2.53
N GLY A 520 43.56 23.81 2.87
CA GLY A 520 44.29 22.59 3.13
C GLY A 520 44.65 21.88 1.83
N ALA A 521 45.57 22.46 1.05
CA ALA A 521 46.00 21.90 -0.23
C ALA A 521 46.92 20.68 -0.07
N ASN A 522 46.84 19.74 -1.01
CA ASN A 522 47.66 18.52 -1.07
C ASN A 522 47.58 17.63 0.19
N LEU A 523 46.45 17.65 0.88
CA LEU A 523 46.18 16.80 2.04
C LEU A 523 45.46 15.53 1.59
N SER A 524 45.97 14.37 2.00
CA SER A 524 45.39 13.08 1.65
C SER A 524 44.45 12.56 2.73
N PHE A 525 43.33 11.99 2.29
CA PHE A 525 42.29 11.40 3.11
C PHE A 525 41.93 10.00 2.62
N ASN A 526 41.61 9.13 3.56
CA ASN A 526 41.05 7.82 3.32
C ASN A 526 39.54 7.86 3.58
N LEU A 527 38.75 7.33 2.65
CA LEU A 527 37.32 7.14 2.74
C LEU A 527 37.03 5.65 2.75
N PHE A 528 36.54 5.15 3.88
CA PHE A 528 36.12 3.76 4.04
C PHE A 528 34.60 3.68 3.99
N PHE A 529 34.06 2.88 3.07
CA PHE A 529 32.63 2.56 2.97
C PHE A 529 32.34 1.11 3.42
N ASP A 530 33.23 0.20 3.02
CA ASP A 530 33.27 -1.22 3.40
C ASP A 530 34.65 -1.79 3.03
N THR A 531 34.87 -3.09 3.27
CA THR A 531 36.16 -3.76 3.05
C THR A 531 36.60 -3.81 1.58
N ALA A 532 35.66 -3.72 0.63
CA ALA A 532 35.96 -3.70 -0.80
C ALA A 532 36.00 -2.28 -1.39
N ASN A 533 35.48 -1.29 -0.66
CA ASN A 533 35.35 0.10 -1.09
C ASN A 533 36.08 1.05 -0.13
N TYR A 534 37.40 1.10 -0.31
CA TYR A 534 38.33 1.98 0.39
C TYR A 534 39.09 2.84 -0.61
N TYR A 535 38.96 4.16 -0.48
CA TYR A 535 39.52 5.11 -1.43
C TYR A 535 40.47 6.07 -0.74
N THR A 536 41.56 6.42 -1.41
CA THR A 536 42.43 7.53 -1.00
C THR A 536 42.25 8.67 -1.99
N VAL A 537 42.07 9.88 -1.46
CA VAL A 537 41.87 11.10 -2.24
C VAL A 537 42.75 12.20 -1.67
N THR A 538 43.20 13.11 -2.53
CA THR A 538 44.06 14.24 -2.15
C THR A 538 43.38 15.53 -2.55
N THR A 539 43.42 16.54 -1.68
CA THR A 539 42.88 17.86 -1.98
C THR A 539 43.70 18.57 -3.06
N ASN A 540 43.04 19.30 -3.96
CA ASN A 540 43.70 20.13 -4.97
C ASN A 540 44.33 21.39 -4.34
N ALA A 541 44.89 22.28 -5.18
CA ALA A 541 45.49 23.54 -4.73
C ALA A 541 44.50 24.48 -4.02
N GLN A 542 43.20 24.33 -4.27
CA GLN A 542 42.11 25.08 -3.66
C GLN A 542 41.60 24.42 -2.37
N GLY A 543 42.21 23.32 -1.93
CA GLY A 543 41.78 22.54 -0.77
C GLY A 543 40.51 21.73 -1.05
N GLU A 544 40.11 21.57 -2.32
CA GLU A 544 38.91 20.85 -2.71
C GLU A 544 39.21 19.37 -2.90
N LEU A 545 38.31 18.55 -2.42
CA LEU A 545 38.34 17.10 -2.50
C LEU A 545 37.11 16.71 -3.32
N SER A 546 37.34 16.13 -4.49
CA SER A 546 36.32 15.73 -5.44
C SER A 546 36.53 14.27 -5.80
N LEU A 547 35.52 13.43 -5.53
CA LEU A 547 35.54 12.02 -5.91
C LEU A 547 34.14 11.56 -6.33
N GLY A 548 34.04 11.04 -7.55
CA GLY A 548 32.80 10.48 -8.11
C GLY A 548 32.75 8.97 -8.03
N GLN A 549 31.60 8.41 -8.43
CA GLN A 549 31.36 6.95 -8.46
C GLN A 549 31.57 6.29 -7.10
N LEU A 550 31.05 6.90 -6.04
CA LEU A 550 31.11 6.35 -4.69
C LEU A 550 29.84 5.57 -4.32
N PRO A 551 29.94 4.60 -3.39
CA PRO A 551 28.76 4.03 -2.76
C PRO A 551 27.91 5.11 -2.08
N LEU A 552 26.60 4.98 -2.17
CA LEU A 552 25.62 5.81 -1.51
C LEU A 552 25.39 5.31 -0.07
N GLY A 553 26.21 5.79 0.86
CA GLY A 553 26.13 5.38 2.26
C GLY A 553 27.01 6.22 3.17
N ALA A 554 26.91 5.99 4.48
CA ALA A 554 27.86 6.55 5.43
C ALA A 554 29.29 6.11 5.06
N CYS A 555 30.27 6.94 5.37
CA CYS A 555 31.70 6.60 5.26
C CYS A 555 32.46 7.04 6.51
N VAL A 556 33.56 6.35 6.80
CA VAL A 556 34.57 6.82 7.76
C VAL A 556 35.62 7.59 6.97
N ILE A 557 35.83 8.87 7.33
CA ILE A 557 36.83 9.74 6.69
C ILE A 557 37.97 9.97 7.66
N LEU A 558 39.21 9.72 7.22
CA LEU A 558 40.40 9.90 8.06
C LEU A 558 41.53 10.54 7.26
N PRO A 559 42.28 11.49 7.84
CA PRO A 559 43.50 11.98 7.21
C PRO A 559 44.53 10.85 7.15
N VAL A 560 45.25 10.77 6.04
CA VAL A 560 46.36 9.81 5.87
C VAL A 560 47.52 10.18 6.79
N GLU A 561 47.78 11.48 6.98
CA GLU A 561 48.86 11.93 7.85
C GLU A 561 48.44 11.89 9.32
N PRO A 562 49.13 11.11 10.19
CA PRO A 562 48.73 10.90 11.59
C PRO A 562 48.74 12.16 12.46
N LYS A 563 49.46 13.20 12.01
CA LYS A 563 49.56 14.49 12.71
C LYS A 563 48.33 15.36 12.50
N LEU A 564 47.53 15.07 11.48
CA LEU A 564 46.31 15.82 11.16
C LEU A 564 45.12 15.21 11.89
N SER A 565 44.20 16.07 12.34
CA SER A 565 42.93 15.67 12.91
C SER A 565 41.80 16.44 12.25
N LEU A 566 40.66 15.77 12.07
CA LEU A 566 39.43 16.40 11.61
C LEU A 566 38.67 16.96 12.82
N ALA A 567 38.14 18.16 12.65
CA ALA A 567 37.22 18.80 13.60
C ALA A 567 35.98 19.26 12.85
N LEU A 568 34.82 19.19 13.49
CA LEU A 568 33.60 19.75 12.94
C LEU A 568 33.71 21.28 12.92
N ALA A 569 33.29 21.90 11.82
CA ALA A 569 33.47 23.34 11.59
C ALA A 569 32.89 24.24 12.71
N HIS A 570 31.88 23.76 13.43
CA HIS A 570 31.25 24.50 14.53
C HIS A 570 32.06 24.50 15.84
N LEU A 571 33.05 23.60 16.00
CA LEU A 571 33.84 23.53 17.24
C LEU A 571 34.80 24.72 17.41
N LYS A 572 35.07 25.51 16.35
CA LYS A 572 35.90 26.73 16.29
C LYS A 572 37.34 26.66 16.85
N GLN A 573 37.68 25.67 17.68
CA GLN A 573 38.97 25.38 18.27
C GLN A 573 39.20 23.86 18.35
N PRO A 574 40.46 23.37 18.27
CA PRO A 574 40.78 21.96 18.45
C PRO A 574 40.46 21.48 19.87
N LEU A 575 40.06 20.21 20.01
CA LEU A 575 39.78 19.60 21.31
C LEU A 575 41.04 19.63 22.19
N LYS A 576 40.91 20.13 23.44
CA LYS A 576 42.02 20.17 24.41
C LYS A 576 42.39 18.74 24.82
N ARG A 577 43.69 18.39 24.83
CA ARG A 577 44.14 17.09 25.36
C ARG A 577 43.87 17.04 26.87
N PRO A 578 43.14 16.03 27.39
CA PRO A 578 42.90 15.90 28.82
C PRO A 578 44.20 15.58 29.56
N SER A 579 44.37 16.16 30.75
CA SER A 579 45.50 15.89 31.64
C SER A 579 45.29 14.63 32.51
N PHE A 580 44.06 14.10 32.60
CA PHE A 580 43.72 12.88 33.34
C PHE A 580 42.72 11.99 32.56
N VAL A 581 43.12 10.75 32.25
CA VAL A 581 42.43 9.87 31.27
C VAL A 581 41.58 8.76 31.91
N GLN A 582 41.76 8.44 33.21
CA GLN A 582 41.20 7.20 33.77
C GLN A 582 39.67 7.16 33.90
N VAL A 583 39.01 8.21 34.41
CA VAL A 583 37.53 8.20 34.64
C VAL A 583 36.74 8.36 33.32
N ALA A 584 37.27 9.10 32.34
CA ALA A 584 36.65 9.25 31.03
C ALA A 584 36.81 8.00 30.13
N SER A 585 37.79 7.12 30.40
CA SER A 585 38.10 5.96 29.56
C SER A 585 36.99 4.90 29.54
N GLY A 586 36.39 4.57 30.68
CA GLY A 586 35.29 3.59 30.75
C GLY A 586 34.01 4.07 30.07
N LEU A 587 33.63 5.34 30.29
CA LEU A 587 32.52 5.99 29.61
C LEU A 587 32.76 6.11 28.10
N ALA A 588 33.98 6.48 27.68
CA ALA A 588 34.35 6.57 26.27
C ALA A 588 34.30 5.20 25.57
N GLN A 589 34.78 4.14 26.22
CA GLN A 589 34.68 2.79 25.68
C GLN A 589 33.22 2.32 25.61
N GLY A 590 32.43 2.60 26.65
CA GLY A 590 30.98 2.33 26.65
C GLY A 590 30.26 3.04 25.50
N LEU A 591 30.57 4.32 25.28
CA LEU A 591 30.03 5.11 24.18
C LEU A 591 30.51 4.62 22.82
N LEU A 592 31.78 4.23 22.68
CA LEU A 592 32.31 3.63 21.45
C LEU A 592 31.58 2.33 21.11
N ASN A 593 31.34 1.47 22.11
CA ASN A 593 30.58 0.23 21.95
C ASN A 593 29.11 0.49 21.59
N ASP A 594 28.51 1.57 22.09
CA ASP A 594 27.16 1.99 21.71
C ASP A 594 27.13 2.53 20.27
N LEU A 595 28.11 3.36 19.90
CA LEU A 595 28.26 3.88 18.54
C LEU A 595 28.49 2.76 17.52
N ARG A 596 29.33 1.78 17.84
CA ARG A 596 29.57 0.57 17.04
C ARG A 596 28.26 -0.17 16.74
N ARG A 597 27.45 -0.40 17.78
CA ARG A 597 26.12 -1.05 17.65
C ARG A 597 25.15 -0.24 16.78
N LYS A 598 25.20 1.10 16.86
CA LYS A 598 24.31 2.00 16.11
C LYS A 598 24.81 2.32 14.69
N THR A 599 26.10 2.08 14.42
CA THR A 599 26.78 2.53 13.20
C THR A 599 27.58 1.37 12.58
N PRO A 600 26.96 0.53 11.75
CA PRO A 600 27.59 -0.67 11.19
C PRO A 600 28.93 -0.43 10.49
N ILE A 601 29.08 0.75 9.89
CA ILE A 601 30.34 1.13 9.23
C ILE A 601 31.50 1.34 10.19
N LEU A 602 31.23 1.83 11.40
CA LEU A 602 32.26 1.96 12.43
C LEU A 602 32.70 0.58 12.94
N GLU A 603 31.75 -0.35 13.13
CA GLU A 603 32.06 -1.74 13.47
C GLU A 603 32.95 -2.39 12.41
N ALA A 604 32.54 -2.34 11.15
CA ALA A 604 33.31 -2.92 10.04
C ALA A 604 34.70 -2.29 9.91
N TYR A 605 34.80 -0.97 10.12
CA TYR A 605 36.08 -0.27 10.11
C TYR A 605 37.00 -0.75 11.23
N LEU A 606 36.52 -0.82 12.48
CA LEU A 606 37.34 -1.23 13.62
C LEU A 606 37.72 -2.72 13.55
N ALA A 607 36.85 -3.57 13.00
CA ALA A 607 37.20 -4.97 12.71
C ALA A 607 38.33 -5.08 11.67
N SER A 608 38.32 -4.19 10.66
CA SER A 608 39.36 -4.13 9.63
C SER A 608 40.66 -3.46 10.12
N PHE A 609 40.56 -2.56 11.10
CA PHE A 609 41.68 -1.81 11.66
C PHE A 609 41.66 -1.81 13.21
N PRO A 610 41.89 -2.95 13.88
CA PRO A 610 41.73 -3.08 15.33
C PRO A 610 42.58 -2.11 16.15
N ALA A 611 43.78 -1.76 15.64
CA ALA A 611 44.66 -0.80 16.29
C ALA A 611 44.03 0.59 16.49
N HIS A 612 43.05 0.96 15.66
CA HIS A 612 42.37 2.25 15.72
C HIS A 612 41.28 2.34 16.80
N GLU A 613 40.90 1.23 17.43
CA GLU A 613 39.90 1.24 18.50
C GLU A 613 40.38 2.07 19.70
N SER A 614 41.63 1.85 20.12
CA SER A 614 42.26 2.62 21.21
C SER A 614 42.33 4.12 20.88
N LEU A 615 42.61 4.48 19.62
CA LEU A 615 42.66 5.85 19.15
C LEU A 615 41.29 6.54 19.25
N PHE A 616 40.22 5.85 18.86
CA PHE A 616 38.86 6.39 18.86
C PHE A 616 38.34 6.54 20.28
N SER A 617 38.58 5.54 21.14
CA SER A 617 38.24 5.58 22.57
C SER A 617 38.94 6.76 23.26
N ASN A 618 40.23 6.97 23.00
CA ASN A 618 40.98 8.12 23.54
C ASN A 618 40.46 9.48 23.04
N LYS A 619 40.05 9.58 21.77
CA LYS A 619 39.43 10.80 21.22
C LYS A 619 38.06 11.08 21.83
N LEU A 620 37.23 10.07 22.04
CA LEU A 620 35.94 10.22 22.72
C LEU A 620 36.11 10.64 24.18
N ALA A 621 37.08 10.05 24.90
CA ALA A 621 37.42 10.45 26.27
C ALA A 621 37.82 11.93 26.33
N THR A 622 38.61 12.39 25.35
CA THR A 622 39.01 13.79 25.19
C THR A 622 37.80 14.70 24.93
N TYR A 623 36.89 14.31 24.03
CA TYR A 623 35.69 15.07 23.73
C TYR A 623 34.74 15.19 24.92
N LEU A 624 34.48 14.09 25.63
CA LEU A 624 33.65 14.07 26.83
C LEU A 624 34.22 14.98 27.92
N HIS A 625 35.55 15.08 28.03
CA HIS A 625 36.20 15.98 28.96
C HIS A 625 36.08 17.45 28.59
N THR A 626 35.95 17.79 27.29
CA THR A 626 35.72 19.18 26.85
C THR A 626 34.27 19.65 26.99
N MET A 627 33.33 18.72 27.17
CA MET A 627 31.89 19.01 27.35
C MET A 627 31.47 19.16 28.82
N ASN A 628 32.32 18.69 29.75
CA ASN A 628 32.23 18.91 31.18
C ASN A 628 33.07 20.12 31.57
#